data_AF-A0A532EDW4-F1
#
_entry.id   AF-A0A532EDW4-F1
#
_cell.length_a   1.000
_cell.length_b   1.000
_cell.length_c   1.000
_cell.angle_alpha   90.00
_cell.angle_beta   90.00
_cell.angle_gamma   90.00
#
_symmetry.space_group_name_H-M   'P 1'
#
loop_
_entity.id
_entity.type
_entity.pdbx_description
1 polymer ?
#
loop_
_entity_poly.entity_id
_entity_poly.type
_entity_poly.pdbx_seq_one_letter_code
_entity_poly.pdbx_strand_id
1 'polypeptide(L)'
;MTRRLSKQWQVRGWTCAVLLAATFTTGCMHHPGGIAPSTKPLAPGGYTELGKVRGQDCVYHLLGLIPVTGGNEMRNAVEDALRTKPLADALVEVTVDGYFQYFILFSRACTQVYGTAVETK
;
A
#
# COMPACT_ATOMS: atom_id res chain seq x y z
N MET A 1 22.39 46.41 20.87
CA MET A 1 21.01 45.89 20.66
C MET A 1 20.83 45.14 19.33
N THR A 2 21.62 45.44 18.29
CA THR A 2 21.54 44.87 16.93
C THR A 2 21.89 43.37 16.80
N ARG A 3 22.78 42.81 17.63
CA ARG A 3 23.13 41.36 17.59
C ARG A 3 22.02 40.40 18.05
N ARG A 4 21.01 40.86 18.80
CA ARG A 4 19.88 40.00 19.23
C ARG A 4 18.83 39.82 18.13
N LEU A 5 18.60 40.85 17.32
CA LEU A 5 17.66 40.83 16.20
C LEU A 5 18.12 39.90 15.07
N SER A 6 19.42 39.89 14.73
CA SER A 6 19.96 38.98 13.71
C SER A 6 19.86 37.52 14.13
N LYS A 7 20.14 37.22 15.41
CA LYS A 7 20.06 35.86 15.96
C LYS A 7 18.62 35.32 15.98
N GLN A 8 17.63 36.16 16.31
CA GLN A 8 16.21 35.78 16.24
C GLN A 8 15.73 35.51 14.81
N TRP A 9 16.15 36.32 13.83
CA TRP A 9 15.81 36.09 12.42
C TRP A 9 16.42 34.78 11.88
N GLN A 10 17.65 34.50 12.27
CA GLN A 10 18.35 33.28 11.87
C GLN A 10 17.71 32.01 12.46
N VAL A 11 17.27 32.06 13.72
CA VAL A 11 16.57 30.94 14.39
C VAL A 11 15.17 30.71 13.81
N ARG A 12 14.44 31.79 13.46
CA ARG A 12 13.13 31.71 12.78
C ARG A 12 13.23 31.15 11.36
N GLY A 13 14.26 31.55 10.61
CA GLY A 13 14.52 30.98 9.28
C GLY A 13 14.81 29.48 9.33
N TRP A 14 15.62 29.03 10.29
CA TRP A 14 15.91 27.61 10.49
C TRP A 14 14.69 26.80 10.91
N THR A 15 13.88 27.29 11.83
CA THR A 15 12.64 26.60 12.25
C THR A 15 11.64 26.48 11.10
N CYS A 16 11.46 27.51 10.29
CA CYS A 16 10.63 27.44 9.08
C CYS A 16 11.19 26.43 8.07
N ALA A 17 12.51 26.39 7.86
CA ALA A 17 13.14 25.43 6.95
C ALA A 17 12.96 23.97 7.40
N VAL A 18 13.11 23.69 8.71
CA VAL A 18 12.89 22.34 9.26
C VAL A 18 11.42 21.93 9.15
N LEU A 19 10.48 22.85 9.42
CA LEU A 19 9.05 22.57 9.28
C LEU A 19 8.67 22.30 7.82
N LEU A 20 9.17 23.10 6.87
CA LEU A 20 8.98 22.87 5.44
C LEU A 20 9.55 21.52 5.02
N ALA A 21 10.79 21.21 5.40
CA ALA A 21 11.41 19.91 5.11
C ALA A 21 10.59 18.74 5.67
N ALA A 22 10.05 18.87 6.89
CA ALA A 22 9.20 17.84 7.49
C ALA A 22 7.91 17.62 6.68
N THR A 23 7.26 18.69 6.18
CA THR A 23 6.04 18.55 5.36
C THR A 23 6.29 17.89 4.01
N PHE A 24 7.49 18.00 3.43
CA PHE A 24 7.83 17.32 2.17
C PHE A 24 8.07 15.82 2.33
N THR A 25 8.31 15.34 3.56
CA THR A 25 8.53 13.90 3.78
C THR A 25 7.22 13.12 3.84
N THR A 26 6.08 13.74 4.17
CA THR A 26 4.81 13.02 4.27
C THR A 26 4.14 12.86 2.92
N GLY A 27 3.77 11.64 2.54
CA GLY A 27 3.18 11.38 1.24
C GLY A 27 2.54 10.01 1.11
N CYS A 28 1.64 9.89 0.13
CA CYS A 28 1.08 8.61 -0.30
C CYS A 28 1.48 8.38 -1.75
N MET A 29 1.87 7.17 -2.09
CA MET A 29 2.24 6.77 -3.45
C MET A 29 1.50 5.48 -3.79
N HIS A 30 0.85 5.48 -4.96
CA HIS A 30 0.40 4.26 -5.61
C HIS A 30 1.35 3.98 -6.77
N HIS A 31 1.85 2.75 -6.87
CA HIS A 31 2.59 2.30 -8.04
C HIS A 31 1.93 1.04 -8.61
N PRO A 32 1.83 0.91 -9.94
CA PRO A 32 1.33 -0.32 -10.55
C PRO A 32 2.33 -1.45 -10.31
N GLY A 33 1.87 -2.60 -9.85
CA GLY A 33 2.66 -3.81 -9.66
C GLY A 33 2.56 -4.76 -10.85
N GLY A 34 1.34 -4.99 -11.34
CA GLY A 34 1.12 -5.84 -12.51
C GLY A 34 -0.35 -6.14 -12.78
N ILE A 35 -0.60 -6.67 -13.97
CA ILE A 35 -1.91 -7.18 -14.39
C ILE A 35 -1.77 -8.62 -14.84
N ALA A 36 -2.70 -9.48 -14.42
CA ALA A 36 -2.69 -10.90 -14.78
C ALA A 36 -4.11 -11.38 -15.12
N PRO A 37 -4.27 -12.25 -16.12
CA PRO A 37 -5.60 -12.74 -16.51
C PRO A 37 -6.23 -13.60 -15.41
N SER A 38 -5.44 -14.38 -14.68
CA SER A 38 -5.90 -15.16 -13.54
C SER A 38 -4.77 -15.52 -12.57
N THR A 39 -5.11 -15.78 -11.31
CA THR A 39 -4.17 -16.32 -10.29
C THR A 39 -3.93 -17.82 -10.42
N LYS A 40 -4.78 -18.54 -11.16
CA LYS A 40 -4.63 -19.98 -11.43
C LYS A 40 -4.99 -20.28 -12.88
N PRO A 41 -4.45 -21.36 -13.49
CA PRO A 41 -4.92 -21.81 -14.80
C PRO A 41 -6.39 -22.21 -14.72
N LEU A 42 -7.24 -21.59 -15.54
CA LEU A 42 -8.67 -21.88 -15.61
C LEU A 42 -9.01 -22.45 -16.99
N ALA A 43 -9.89 -23.45 -17.04
CA ALA A 43 -10.41 -23.95 -18.30
C ALA A 43 -11.35 -22.90 -18.94
N PRO A 44 -11.36 -22.75 -20.27
CA PRO A 44 -12.30 -21.86 -20.96
C PRO A 44 -13.76 -22.21 -20.59
N GLY A 45 -14.51 -21.24 -20.07
CA GLY A 45 -15.91 -21.41 -19.65
C GLY A 45 -16.14 -22.27 -18.39
N GLY A 46 -15.06 -22.67 -17.71
CA GLY A 46 -15.08 -23.58 -16.55
C GLY A 46 -15.23 -22.90 -15.20
N TYR A 47 -15.67 -21.65 -15.14
CA TYR A 47 -15.81 -20.91 -13.89
C TYR A 47 -17.10 -20.09 -13.83
N THR A 48 -17.51 -19.78 -12.60
CA THR A 48 -18.65 -18.91 -12.30
C THR A 48 -18.13 -17.68 -11.55
N GLU A 49 -18.52 -16.49 -11.99
CA GLU A 49 -18.12 -15.25 -11.33
C GLU A 49 -18.92 -15.01 -10.04
N LEU A 50 -18.20 -14.81 -8.94
CA LEU A 50 -18.76 -14.54 -7.60
C LEU A 50 -18.76 -13.04 -7.24
N GLY A 51 -18.17 -12.22 -8.12
CA GLY A 51 -18.11 -10.76 -8.02
C GLY A 51 -16.73 -10.21 -7.70
N LYS A 52 -16.62 -8.88 -7.70
CA LYS A 52 -15.36 -8.16 -7.45
C LYS A 52 -14.91 -8.30 -5.99
N VAL A 53 -13.63 -8.53 -5.80
CA VAL A 53 -12.98 -8.65 -4.50
C VAL A 53 -11.71 -7.82 -4.45
N ARG A 54 -11.31 -7.47 -3.23
CA ARG A 54 -10.07 -6.78 -2.93
C ARG A 54 -9.43 -7.42 -1.72
N GLY A 55 -8.13 -7.65 -1.80
CA GLY A 55 -7.33 -8.07 -0.67
C GLY A 55 -6.08 -7.22 -0.57
N GLN A 56 -5.50 -7.18 0.63
CA GLN A 56 -4.26 -6.44 0.85
C GLN A 56 -3.41 -7.11 1.92
N ASP A 57 -2.10 -6.94 1.78
CA ASP A 57 -1.15 -7.30 2.81
C ASP A 57 -0.20 -6.13 3.05
N CYS A 58 -0.07 -5.68 4.30
CA CYS A 58 0.64 -4.46 4.68
C CYS A 58 1.73 -4.73 5.70
N VAL A 59 2.92 -4.22 5.43
CA VAL A 59 3.97 -4.03 6.44
C VAL A 59 3.86 -2.63 7.03
N TYR A 60 3.89 -2.55 8.35
CA TYR A 60 3.91 -1.29 9.10
C TYR A 60 5.31 -1.02 9.61
N HIS A 61 5.73 0.25 9.51
CA HIS A 61 7.03 0.71 9.99
C HIS A 61 6.87 1.84 11.01
N LEU A 62 7.60 1.74 12.12
CA LEU A 62 7.83 2.82 13.06
C LEU A 62 8.97 3.71 12.59
N LEU A 63 8.84 5.02 12.83
CA LEU A 63 9.85 6.01 12.47
C LEU A 63 10.24 6.00 10.97
N GLY A 64 9.34 5.52 10.10
CA GLY A 64 9.60 5.40 8.66
C GLY A 64 10.52 4.25 8.24
N LEU A 65 11.07 3.48 9.18
CA LEU A 65 12.21 2.59 8.92
C LEU A 65 12.05 1.20 9.56
N ILE A 66 11.63 1.13 10.83
CA ILE A 66 11.67 -0.10 11.62
C ILE A 66 10.40 -0.92 11.35
N PRO A 67 10.46 -2.05 10.63
CA PRO A 67 9.29 -2.88 10.40
C PRO A 67 8.83 -3.50 11.73
N VAL A 68 7.55 -3.33 12.06
CA VAL A 68 6.94 -3.89 13.28
C VAL A 68 6.01 -5.05 12.99
N THR A 69 5.58 -5.21 11.75
CA THR A 69 4.78 -6.35 11.31
C THR A 69 5.48 -7.09 10.18
N GLY A 70 5.13 -8.35 9.95
CA GLY A 70 5.33 -8.97 8.64
C GLY A 70 4.28 -8.44 7.65
N GLY A 71 4.49 -8.72 6.37
CA GLY A 71 3.49 -8.44 5.33
C GLY A 71 4.13 -7.91 4.04
N ASN A 72 3.29 -7.29 3.21
CA ASN A 72 3.64 -6.81 1.88
C ASN A 72 3.96 -7.94 0.88
N GLU A 73 3.30 -9.08 1.03
CA GLU A 73 3.43 -10.21 0.12
C GLU A 73 2.20 -10.35 -0.78
N MET A 74 2.42 -10.46 -2.09
CA MET A 74 1.34 -10.61 -3.06
C MET A 74 0.51 -11.89 -2.81
N ARG A 75 1.14 -12.97 -2.35
CA ARG A 75 0.46 -14.23 -2.02
C ARG A 75 -0.58 -14.02 -0.91
N ASN A 76 -0.20 -13.34 0.16
CA ASN A 76 -1.10 -13.07 1.28
C ASN A 76 -2.24 -12.14 0.88
N ALA A 77 -1.96 -11.13 0.04
CA ALA A 77 -2.98 -10.23 -0.48
C ALA A 77 -4.01 -10.96 -1.37
N VAL A 78 -3.58 -11.94 -2.17
CA VAL A 78 -4.49 -12.82 -2.95
C VAL A 78 -5.31 -13.70 -2.01
N GLU A 79 -4.70 -14.30 -0.99
CA GLU A 79 -5.43 -15.12 0.00
C GLU A 79 -6.46 -14.30 0.77
N ASP A 80 -6.11 -13.08 1.18
CA ASP A 80 -7.03 -12.13 1.82
C ASP A 80 -8.22 -11.80 0.91
N ALA A 81 -7.98 -11.56 -0.38
CA ALA A 81 -9.04 -11.33 -1.36
C ALA A 81 -9.99 -12.55 -1.50
N LEU A 82 -9.44 -13.76 -1.57
CA LEU A 82 -10.23 -14.99 -1.71
C LEU A 82 -11.07 -15.27 -0.45
N ARG A 83 -10.56 -14.96 0.74
CA ARG A 83 -11.31 -15.12 2.01
C ARG A 83 -12.60 -14.31 2.07
N THR A 84 -12.74 -13.26 1.26
CA THR A 84 -13.98 -12.47 1.20
C THR A 84 -15.15 -13.25 0.58
N LYS A 85 -14.87 -14.32 -0.17
CA LYS A 85 -15.87 -15.15 -0.86
C LYS A 85 -15.56 -16.63 -0.59
N PRO A 86 -16.34 -17.32 0.26
CA PRO A 86 -16.03 -18.69 0.68
C PRO A 86 -15.91 -19.72 -0.45
N LEU A 87 -16.61 -19.50 -1.57
CA LEU A 87 -16.61 -20.38 -2.76
C LEU A 87 -15.56 -19.97 -3.80
N ALA A 88 -14.74 -18.95 -3.52
CA ALA A 88 -13.77 -18.47 -4.50
C ALA A 88 -12.51 -19.33 -4.52
N ASP A 89 -12.22 -19.89 -5.68
CA ASP A 89 -11.03 -20.72 -5.91
C ASP A 89 -9.89 -19.92 -6.55
N ALA A 90 -10.24 -18.91 -7.35
CA ALA A 90 -9.30 -18.09 -8.10
C ALA A 90 -9.82 -16.66 -8.27
N LEU A 91 -8.91 -15.80 -8.73
CA LEU A 91 -9.23 -14.45 -9.19
C LEU A 91 -9.00 -14.39 -10.69
N VAL A 92 -9.87 -13.66 -11.39
CA VAL A 92 -9.68 -13.25 -12.80
C VAL A 92 -9.60 -11.73 -12.90
N GLU A 93 -9.07 -11.22 -14.01
CA GLU A 93 -8.89 -9.79 -14.25
C GLU A 93 -8.10 -9.11 -13.11
N VAL A 94 -6.98 -9.74 -12.74
CA VAL A 94 -6.24 -9.35 -11.55
C VAL A 94 -5.39 -8.12 -11.84
N THR A 95 -5.52 -7.13 -10.98
CA THR A 95 -4.66 -5.95 -10.94
C THR A 95 -4.00 -5.87 -9.59
N VAL A 96 -2.69 -5.62 -9.58
CA VAL A 96 -1.88 -5.49 -8.37
C VAL A 96 -1.30 -4.09 -8.34
N ASP A 97 -1.53 -3.40 -7.23
CA ASP A 97 -0.96 -2.09 -6.95
C ASP A 97 -0.16 -2.14 -5.65
N GLY A 98 1.02 -1.53 -5.65
CA GLY A 98 1.72 -1.21 -4.41
C GLY A 98 1.26 0.14 -3.89
N TYR A 99 1.04 0.21 -2.59
CA TYR A 99 0.61 1.42 -1.91
C TYR A 99 1.52 1.73 -0.73
N PHE A 100 2.13 2.91 -0.77
CA PHE A 100 3.01 3.40 0.29
C PHE A 100 2.39 4.62 0.91
N GLN A 101 2.35 4.64 2.24
CA GLN A 101 2.08 5.85 3.01
C GLN A 101 3.25 6.09 3.93
N TYR A 102 3.88 7.25 3.78
CA TYR A 102 4.98 7.64 4.61
C TYR A 102 4.55 8.78 5.52
N PHE A 103 4.63 8.56 6.83
CA PHE A 103 4.65 9.60 7.83
C PHE A 103 5.81 9.35 8.80
N ILE A 104 6.40 10.42 9.32
CA ILE A 104 7.61 10.36 10.16
C ILE A 104 7.42 9.41 11.35
N LEU A 105 6.25 9.39 11.98
CA LEU A 105 5.99 8.52 13.14
C LEU A 105 5.49 7.13 12.75
N PHE A 106 4.79 7.03 11.61
CA PHE A 106 4.11 5.82 11.19
C PHE A 106 4.05 5.76 9.68
N SER A 107 4.52 4.66 9.10
CA SER A 107 4.41 4.44 7.66
C SER A 107 3.96 3.02 7.39
N ARG A 108 3.37 2.79 6.22
CA ARG A 108 3.00 1.46 5.78
C ARG A 108 3.26 1.29 4.30
N ALA A 109 3.65 0.09 3.94
CA ALA A 109 3.75 -0.39 2.57
C ALA A 109 2.80 -1.56 2.42
N CYS A 110 1.92 -1.50 1.42
CA CYS A 110 0.88 -2.49 1.20
C CYS A 110 0.94 -2.98 -0.24
N THR A 111 0.83 -4.29 -0.41
CA THR A 111 0.48 -4.89 -1.70
C THR A 111 -1.03 -5.05 -1.74
N GLN A 112 -1.68 -4.43 -2.72
CA GLN A 112 -3.13 -4.45 -2.89
C GLN A 112 -3.47 -5.22 -4.17
N VAL A 113 -4.38 -6.17 -4.05
CA VAL A 113 -4.82 -7.02 -5.15
C VAL A 113 -6.31 -6.78 -5.38
N TYR A 114 -6.65 -6.53 -6.63
CA TYR A 114 -8.01 -6.35 -7.12
C TYR A 114 -8.30 -7.40 -8.18
N GLY A 115 -9.51 -7.92 -8.21
CA GLY A 115 -9.94 -8.84 -9.26
C GLY A 115 -11.38 -9.28 -9.06
N THR A 116 -11.83 -10.18 -9.92
CA THR A 116 -13.13 -10.85 -9.80
C THR A 116 -12.91 -12.25 -9.26
N ALA A 117 -13.54 -12.55 -8.12
CA ALA A 117 -13.50 -13.89 -7.54
C ALA A 117 -14.33 -14.85 -8.39
N VAL A 118 -13.80 -16.05 -8.61
CA VAL A 118 -14.47 -17.08 -9.40
C VAL A 118 -14.43 -18.42 -8.67
N GLU A 119 -15.51 -19.18 -8.82
CA GLU A 119 -15.63 -20.58 -8.41
C GLU A 119 -15.33 -21.47 -9.62
N THR A 120 -14.47 -22.47 -9.46
CA THR A 120 -14.22 -23.45 -10.52
C THR A 120 -15.34 -24.49 -10.55
N LYS A 121 -15.79 -24.87 -11.75
CA LYS A 121 -16.81 -25.92 -11.94
C LYS A 121 -16.22 -27.32 -11.85
#